data_AF-A0A7X8MVZ3-F1
#
_entry.id   AF-A0A7X8MVZ3-F1
#
_cell.length_a   1.000
_cell.length_b   1.000
_cell.length_c   1.000
_cell.angle_alpha   90.00
_cell.angle_beta   90.00
_cell.angle_gamma   90.00
#
_symmetry.space_group_name_H-M   'P 1'
#
loop_
_entity.id
_entity.type
_entity.pdbx_description
1 polymer ?
#
loop_
_entity_poly.entity_id
_entity_poly.type
_entity_poly.pdbx_seq_one_letter_code
_entity_poly.pdbx_strand_id
1 'polypeptide(L)'
;TEVALATGRPHRWIFPVLDQLPIRPVCVTANGAVVYDSANDQVIASHTLAPDTMTEVLDLAKEAFHGVGGVAVACERVGRSAFDPEEEMFVVAPDFLNTWEEQGFGVLPEYEVISEPAVKMLLRHEGLSAPEMFDILAPFLDPDVAHVTFSMNEGLLEVAAPGVTKALGVSTLATMHGIDQSEVIAFGDMPNDIEMLAWAGIGVAMGNARDSVKDVADFVTGTNNEGGIAQVLERWF
;
A
#
# COMPACT_ATOMS: atom_id res chain seq x y z
N THR A 1 5.77 18.65 -16.80
CA THR A 1 4.75 17.87 -16.08
C THR A 1 5.42 16.63 -15.56
N GLU A 2 5.46 16.48 -14.24
CA GLU A 2 5.93 15.24 -13.61
C GLU A 2 4.75 14.27 -13.51
N VAL A 3 5.01 12.98 -13.66
CA VAL A 3 4.02 11.90 -13.49
C VAL A 3 4.62 10.89 -12.53
N ALA A 4 3.84 10.45 -11.54
CA ALA A 4 4.25 9.45 -10.57
C ALA A 4 3.18 8.36 -10.45
N LEU A 5 3.60 7.14 -10.11
CA LEU A 5 2.69 6.05 -9.76
C LEU A 5 2.67 5.91 -8.24
N ALA A 6 1.48 5.90 -7.62
CA ALA A 6 1.30 5.65 -6.19
C ALA A 6 0.45 4.38 -5.98
N THR A 7 1.03 3.34 -5.38
CA THR A 7 0.40 2.01 -5.31
C THR A 7 0.67 1.26 -4.01
N GLY A 8 -0.25 0.36 -3.66
CA GLY A 8 -0.04 -0.62 -2.58
C GLY A 8 0.90 -1.76 -2.96
N ARG A 9 1.12 -2.00 -4.25
CA ARG A 9 2.06 -3.03 -4.72
C ARG A 9 3.48 -2.73 -4.27
N PRO A 10 4.31 -3.74 -3.98
CA PRO A 10 5.74 -3.54 -3.82
C PRO A 10 6.39 -3.16 -5.16
N HIS A 11 7.56 -2.52 -5.10
CA HIS A 11 8.31 -2.10 -6.29
C HIS A 11 8.74 -3.28 -7.19
N ARG A 12 8.88 -4.50 -6.66
CA ARG A 12 9.09 -5.71 -7.48
C ARG A 12 7.91 -6.06 -8.41
N TRP A 13 6.71 -5.52 -8.19
CA TRP A 13 5.50 -5.84 -8.99
C TRP A 13 5.07 -4.77 -9.99
N ILE A 14 5.77 -3.63 -10.07
CA ILE A 14 5.28 -2.51 -10.88
C ILE A 14 5.72 -2.58 -12.35
N PHE A 15 6.66 -3.46 -12.70
CA PHE A 15 7.21 -3.59 -14.06
C PHE A 15 6.16 -3.90 -15.14
N PRO A 16 5.19 -4.81 -14.93
CA PRO A 16 4.13 -5.02 -15.90
C PRO A 16 3.31 -3.76 -16.24
N VAL A 17 3.23 -2.80 -15.31
CA VAL A 17 2.59 -1.49 -15.55
C VAL A 17 3.56 -0.54 -16.23
N LEU A 18 4.79 -0.43 -15.71
CA LEU A 18 5.81 0.46 -16.25
C LEU A 18 6.17 0.15 -17.72
N ASP A 19 6.15 -1.12 -18.11
CA ASP A 19 6.46 -1.55 -19.47
C ASP A 19 5.41 -1.11 -20.51
N GLN A 20 4.23 -0.67 -20.04
CA GLN A 20 3.18 -0.09 -20.87
C GLN A 20 3.28 1.44 -20.98
N LEU A 21 4.14 2.07 -20.18
CA LEU A 21 4.31 3.52 -20.15
C LEU A 21 5.52 3.95 -21.01
N PRO A 22 5.44 5.10 -21.71
CA PRO A 22 6.57 5.65 -22.46
C PRO A 22 7.62 6.33 -21.55
N ILE A 23 7.44 6.26 -20.23
CA ILE A 23 8.25 6.93 -19.21
C ILE A 23 8.62 5.96 -18.08
N ARG A 24 9.69 6.27 -17.35
CA ARG A 24 10.10 5.56 -16.12
C ARG A 24 10.06 6.56 -14.96
N PRO A 25 8.89 6.74 -14.32
CA PRO A 25 8.74 7.73 -13.26
C PRO A 25 9.35 7.23 -11.94
N VAL A 26 9.62 8.15 -11.03
CA VAL A 26 9.78 7.79 -9.62
C VAL A 26 8.41 7.33 -9.09
N CYS A 27 8.40 6.18 -8.42
CA CYS A 27 7.19 5.51 -7.97
C CYS A 27 7.10 5.52 -6.45
N VAL A 28 5.90 5.74 -5.95
CA VAL A 28 5.50 5.55 -4.56
C VAL A 28 4.87 4.15 -4.47
N THR A 29 5.53 3.24 -3.76
CA THR A 29 5.13 1.82 -3.67
C THR A 29 4.91 1.42 -2.22
N ALA A 30 4.33 0.23 -1.99
CA ALA A 30 3.98 -0.27 -0.67
C ALA A 30 3.18 0.75 0.18
N ASN A 31 2.16 1.37 -0.42
CA ASN A 31 1.31 2.41 0.21
C ASN A 31 2.08 3.63 0.74
N GLY A 32 3.19 4.00 0.10
CA GLY A 32 4.00 5.13 0.55
C GLY A 32 5.21 4.75 1.40
N ALA A 33 5.34 3.47 1.76
CA ALA A 33 6.49 3.00 2.52
C ALA A 33 7.79 3.06 1.71
N VAL A 34 7.74 3.10 0.37
CA VAL A 34 8.94 3.09 -0.49
C VAL A 34 8.81 4.11 -1.62
N VAL A 35 9.80 4.99 -1.75
CA VAL A 35 10.03 5.83 -2.94
C VAL A 35 11.09 5.15 -3.79
N TYR A 36 10.74 4.78 -5.02
CA TYR A 36 11.54 3.92 -5.89
C TYR A 36 11.79 4.58 -7.25
N ASP A 37 13.06 4.71 -7.62
CA ASP A 37 13.50 5.12 -8.95
C ASP A 37 13.38 3.94 -9.92
N SER A 38 12.30 3.94 -10.73
CA SER A 38 12.06 2.87 -11.69
C SER A 38 12.97 2.90 -12.92
N ALA A 39 13.68 4.01 -13.16
CA ALA A 39 14.62 4.12 -14.28
C ALA A 39 15.96 3.47 -13.93
N ASN A 40 16.40 3.59 -12.68
CA ASN A 40 17.70 3.11 -12.21
C ASN A 40 17.63 1.86 -11.33
N ASP A 41 16.44 1.36 -11.02
CA ASP A 41 16.21 0.24 -10.10
C ASP A 41 16.84 0.51 -8.73
N GLN A 42 16.36 1.58 -8.07
CA GLN A 42 16.91 2.02 -6.79
C GLN A 42 15.80 2.45 -5.82
N VAL A 43 15.89 1.95 -4.60
CA VAL A 43 15.13 2.49 -3.46
C VAL A 43 15.77 3.81 -3.03
N ILE A 44 15.05 4.92 -3.22
CA ILE A 44 15.48 6.28 -2.82
C ILE A 44 15.24 6.49 -1.33
N ALA A 45 14.06 6.10 -0.85
CA ALA A 45 13.65 6.23 0.54
C ALA A 45 12.74 5.08 0.93
N SER A 46 12.80 4.67 2.20
CA SER A 46 11.87 3.68 2.76
C SER A 46 11.54 3.94 4.23
N HIS A 47 10.36 3.50 4.63
CA HIS A 47 9.87 3.48 6.00
C HIS A 47 9.48 2.05 6.35
N THR A 48 10.02 1.52 7.46
CA THR A 48 9.82 0.13 7.87
C THR A 48 9.20 0.03 9.25
N LEU A 49 8.43 -1.04 9.45
CA LEU A 49 8.05 -1.54 10.76
C LEU A 49 9.24 -2.23 11.40
N ALA A 50 9.49 -1.93 12.68
CA ALA A 50 10.47 -2.63 13.47
C ALA A 50 9.93 -4.01 13.92
N PRO A 51 10.79 -5.03 14.12
CA PRO A 51 10.38 -6.35 14.61
C PRO A 51 9.54 -6.31 15.90
N ASP A 52 9.92 -5.48 16.86
CA ASP A 52 9.18 -5.34 18.13
C ASP A 52 7.76 -4.80 17.90
N THR A 53 7.60 -3.83 17.00
CA THR A 53 6.28 -3.30 16.61
C THR A 53 5.44 -4.35 15.89
N MET A 54 6.02 -5.14 14.98
CA MET A 54 5.28 -6.20 14.30
C MET A 54 4.85 -7.30 15.27
N THR A 55 5.66 -7.59 16.29
CA THR A 55 5.31 -8.52 17.37
C THR A 55 4.12 -8.00 18.15
N GLU A 56 4.15 -6.72 18.57
CA GLU A 56 3.02 -6.08 19.27
C GLU A 56 1.74 -6.09 18.45
N VAL A 57 1.82 -5.73 17.15
CA VAL A 57 0.66 -5.77 16.24
C VAL A 57 0.13 -7.18 16.08
N LEU A 58 1.00 -8.19 15.93
CA LEU A 58 0.57 -9.57 15.76
C LEU A 58 -0.12 -10.11 17.02
N ASP A 59 0.42 -9.83 18.20
CA ASP A 59 -0.17 -10.23 19.47
C ASP A 59 -1.55 -9.58 19.66
N LEU A 60 -1.67 -8.29 19.34
CA LEU A 60 -2.94 -7.57 19.36
C LEU A 60 -3.95 -8.18 18.38
N ALA A 61 -3.52 -8.48 17.15
CA ALA A 61 -4.39 -9.09 16.15
C ALA A 61 -4.87 -10.48 16.60
N LYS A 62 -3.99 -11.31 17.15
CA LYS A 62 -4.36 -12.64 17.67
C LYS A 62 -5.40 -12.54 18.79
N GLU A 63 -5.25 -11.59 19.70
CA GLU A 63 -6.24 -11.35 20.76
C GLU A 63 -7.57 -10.86 20.18
N ALA A 64 -7.54 -9.88 19.27
CA ALA A 64 -8.75 -9.31 18.66
C ALA A 64 -9.56 -10.34 17.86
N PHE A 65 -8.88 -11.27 17.18
CA PHE A 65 -9.53 -12.29 16.35
C PHE A 65 -9.80 -13.64 17.06
N HIS A 66 -9.30 -13.86 18.29
CA HIS A 66 -9.39 -15.14 18.99
C HIS A 66 -10.81 -15.75 19.05
N GLY A 67 -11.86 -14.93 19.13
CA GLY A 67 -13.26 -15.39 19.16
C GLY A 67 -13.88 -15.73 17.80
N VAL A 68 -13.22 -15.38 16.69
CA VAL A 68 -13.75 -15.45 15.31
C VAL A 68 -12.84 -16.19 14.33
N GLY A 69 -11.63 -16.58 14.73
CA GLY A 69 -10.71 -17.39 13.93
C GLY A 69 -9.24 -17.12 14.24
N GLY A 70 -8.36 -17.70 13.42
CA GLY A 70 -6.93 -17.41 13.45
C GLY A 70 -6.56 -16.30 12.47
N VAL A 71 -5.45 -15.60 12.75
CA VAL A 71 -4.84 -14.63 11.83
C VAL A 71 -3.46 -15.12 11.45
N ALA A 72 -3.18 -15.19 10.15
CA ALA A 72 -1.86 -15.54 9.63
C ALA A 72 -1.12 -14.27 9.19
N VAL A 73 0.22 -14.31 9.20
CA VAL A 73 1.07 -13.15 8.92
C VAL A 73 1.98 -13.38 7.71
N ALA A 74 2.22 -12.31 6.96
CA ALA A 74 3.28 -12.20 5.98
C ALA A 74 3.96 -10.82 6.06
N CYS A 75 5.17 -10.71 5.54
CA CYS A 75 5.92 -9.47 5.49
C CYS A 75 6.50 -9.26 4.10
N GLU A 76 6.37 -8.03 3.59
CA GLU A 76 7.13 -7.54 2.45
C GLU A 76 8.30 -6.70 2.98
N ARG A 77 9.52 -7.13 2.67
CA ARG A 77 10.77 -6.46 3.02
C ARG A 77 11.17 -5.51 1.89
N VAL A 78 12.00 -4.51 2.20
CA VAL A 78 12.31 -3.41 1.26
C VAL A 78 13.19 -3.83 0.09
N GLY A 79 14.16 -4.71 0.32
CA GLY A 79 15.19 -5.02 -0.67
C GLY A 79 16.07 -3.83 -1.02
N ARG A 80 16.81 -3.99 -2.10
CA ARG A 80 17.61 -2.96 -2.78
C ARG A 80 17.17 -2.77 -4.22
N SER A 81 16.70 -3.85 -4.84
CA SER A 81 16.30 -3.94 -6.24
C SER A 81 14.93 -4.60 -6.35
N ALA A 82 14.16 -4.20 -7.36
CA ALA A 82 12.94 -4.90 -7.74
C ALA A 82 13.16 -6.35 -8.21
N PHE A 83 14.41 -6.74 -8.47
CA PHE A 83 14.81 -8.07 -8.93
C PHE A 83 15.54 -8.88 -7.86
N ASP A 84 15.54 -8.40 -6.61
CA ASP A 84 16.03 -9.21 -5.48
C ASP A 84 15.17 -10.50 -5.33
N PRO A 85 15.75 -11.59 -4.77
CA PRO A 85 15.07 -12.88 -4.68
C PRO A 85 13.70 -12.76 -4.00
N GLU A 86 12.64 -13.16 -4.70
CA GLU A 86 11.25 -12.97 -4.24
C GLU A 86 11.00 -13.69 -2.91
N GLU A 87 11.65 -14.83 -2.71
CA GLU A 87 11.58 -15.62 -1.48
C GLU A 87 12.22 -14.95 -0.26
N GLU A 88 13.12 -13.99 -0.47
CA GLU A 88 13.70 -13.17 0.59
C GLU A 88 12.87 -11.90 0.82
N MET A 89 12.15 -11.43 -0.20
CA MET A 89 11.41 -10.18 -0.16
C MET A 89 10.01 -10.32 0.38
N PHE A 90 9.33 -11.41 0.03
CA PHE A 90 8.01 -11.70 0.53
C PHE A 90 8.03 -13.02 1.27
N VAL A 91 7.94 -12.93 2.59
CA VAL A 91 7.99 -14.07 3.49
C VAL A 91 6.64 -14.25 4.16
N VAL A 92 6.17 -15.50 4.21
CA VAL A 92 4.85 -15.86 4.70
C VAL A 92 4.96 -16.91 5.80
N ALA A 93 4.07 -16.84 6.80
CA ALA A 93 3.91 -17.91 7.77
C ALA A 93 3.24 -19.14 7.10
N PRO A 94 3.42 -20.37 7.62
CA PRO A 94 2.94 -21.59 6.95
C PRO A 94 1.41 -21.68 6.79
N ASP A 95 0.68 -20.96 7.63
CA ASP A 95 -0.79 -20.85 7.64
C ASP A 95 -1.31 -19.66 6.83
N PHE A 96 -0.42 -18.85 6.24
CA PHE A 96 -0.83 -17.74 5.38
C PHE A 96 -1.31 -18.26 4.04
N LEU A 97 -2.63 -18.31 3.85
CA LEU A 97 -3.23 -18.61 2.56
C LEU A 97 -2.98 -17.47 1.56
N ASN A 98 -1.91 -17.61 0.80
CA ASN A 98 -1.60 -16.72 -0.30
C ASN A 98 -2.52 -17.03 -1.50
N THR A 99 -3.23 -16.02 -2.00
CA THR A 99 -4.02 -16.11 -3.24
C THR A 99 -3.19 -15.82 -4.50
N TRP A 100 -1.92 -15.45 -4.35
CA TRP A 100 -1.01 -15.07 -5.43
C TRP A 100 -0.02 -16.21 -5.73
N GLU A 101 -0.54 -17.39 -6.09
CA GLU A 101 0.25 -18.60 -6.37
C GLU A 101 1.32 -18.43 -7.47
N GLU A 102 1.16 -17.43 -8.35
CA GLU A 102 2.09 -17.14 -9.45
C GLU A 102 3.34 -16.36 -9.03
N GLN A 103 3.44 -15.97 -7.76
CA GLN A 103 4.54 -15.14 -7.26
C GLN A 103 5.42 -15.94 -6.31
N GLY A 104 6.73 -15.74 -6.40
CA GLY A 104 7.70 -16.31 -5.47
C GLY A 104 7.50 -15.74 -4.06
N PHE A 105 7.61 -16.62 -3.07
CA PHE A 105 7.59 -16.27 -1.65
C PHE A 105 8.41 -17.28 -0.85
N GLY A 106 8.96 -16.82 0.26
CA GLY A 106 9.64 -17.65 1.26
C GLY A 106 8.64 -18.10 2.31
N VAL A 107 8.70 -19.37 2.71
CA VAL A 107 7.91 -19.86 3.85
C VAL A 107 8.83 -19.96 5.06
N LEU A 108 8.52 -19.21 6.11
CA LEU A 108 9.30 -19.17 7.34
C LEU A 108 8.40 -19.44 8.55
N PRO A 109 8.94 -19.91 9.69
CA PRO A 109 8.20 -19.88 10.95
C PRO A 109 7.73 -18.46 11.25
N GLU A 110 6.55 -18.33 11.87
CA GLU A 110 5.92 -17.03 12.17
C GLU A 110 6.88 -16.03 12.85
N TYR A 111 7.66 -16.50 13.83
CA TYR A 111 8.61 -15.65 14.54
C TYR A 111 9.77 -15.13 13.66
N GLU A 112 10.09 -15.80 12.55
CA GLU A 112 11.09 -15.35 11.57
C GLU A 112 10.48 -14.43 10.50
N VAL A 113 9.19 -14.56 10.20
CA VAL A 113 8.48 -13.64 9.30
C VAL A 113 8.55 -12.21 9.83
N ILE A 114 8.40 -12.04 11.15
CA ILE A 114 8.40 -10.73 11.82
C ILE A 114 9.75 -10.35 12.47
N SER A 115 10.83 -11.12 12.24
CA SER A 115 12.11 -10.89 12.91
C SER A 115 12.99 -9.81 12.26
N GLU A 116 12.64 -9.36 11.06
CA GLU A 116 13.40 -8.37 10.30
C GLU A 116 12.52 -7.18 9.89
N PRO A 117 13.07 -5.96 9.74
CA PRO A 117 12.28 -4.81 9.32
C PRO A 117 11.55 -5.03 7.99
N ALA A 118 10.27 -4.67 7.96
CA ALA A 118 9.41 -4.85 6.78
C ALA A 118 8.77 -3.50 6.38
N VAL A 119 8.60 -3.26 5.08
CA VAL A 119 7.87 -2.07 4.59
C VAL A 119 6.37 -2.24 4.71
N LYS A 120 5.91 -3.49 4.79
CA LYS A 120 4.52 -3.86 4.97
C LYS A 120 4.40 -5.19 5.68
N MET A 121 3.58 -5.23 6.72
CA MET A 121 3.10 -6.45 7.34
C MET A 121 1.67 -6.71 6.84
N LEU A 122 1.35 -7.96 6.55
CA LEU A 122 0.05 -8.39 6.04
C LEU A 122 -0.59 -9.34 7.05
N LEU A 123 -1.85 -9.09 7.38
CA LEU A 123 -2.65 -9.93 8.27
C LEU A 123 -3.77 -10.57 7.47
N ARG A 124 -3.85 -11.90 7.47
CA ARG A 124 -4.83 -12.67 6.69
C ARG A 124 -5.82 -13.38 7.62
N HIS A 125 -7.10 -13.31 7.28
CA HIS A 125 -8.16 -14.09 7.91
C HIS A 125 -9.03 -14.77 6.84
N GLU A 126 -9.35 -16.06 7.01
CA GLU A 126 -10.09 -16.82 6.00
C GLU A 126 -11.60 -16.59 6.04
N GLY A 127 -12.14 -16.30 7.22
CA GLY A 127 -13.59 -16.21 7.45
C GLY A 127 -14.18 -14.79 7.41
N LEU A 128 -13.35 -13.76 7.23
CA LEU A 128 -13.78 -12.36 7.33
C LEU A 128 -13.33 -11.59 6.08
N SER A 129 -14.08 -10.57 5.70
CA SER A 129 -13.66 -9.59 4.70
C SER A 129 -12.70 -8.55 5.30
N ALA A 130 -11.90 -7.88 4.46
CA ALA A 130 -10.98 -6.84 4.93
C ALA A 130 -11.68 -5.71 5.73
N PRO A 131 -12.87 -5.22 5.32
CA PRO A 131 -13.61 -4.23 6.12
C PRO A 131 -14.01 -4.76 7.51
N GLU A 132 -14.49 -6.00 7.61
CA GLU A 132 -14.83 -6.61 8.91
C GLU A 132 -13.59 -6.77 9.79
N MET A 133 -12.46 -7.19 9.21
CA MET A 133 -11.19 -7.26 9.94
C MET A 133 -10.74 -5.87 10.43
N PHE A 134 -10.89 -4.84 9.59
CA PHE A 134 -10.53 -3.47 9.91
C PHE A 134 -11.37 -2.95 11.08
N ASP A 135 -12.68 -3.15 11.04
CA ASP A 135 -13.60 -2.73 12.12
C ASP A 135 -13.30 -3.43 13.46
N ILE A 136 -12.72 -4.63 13.42
CA ILE A 136 -12.30 -5.38 14.62
C ILE A 136 -10.95 -4.88 15.15
N LEU A 137 -9.93 -4.73 14.30
CA LEU A 137 -8.55 -4.46 14.74
C LEU A 137 -8.27 -2.97 14.96
N ALA A 138 -8.73 -2.10 14.04
CA ALA A 138 -8.37 -0.69 14.02
C ALA A 138 -8.70 0.06 15.33
N PRO A 139 -9.81 -0.23 16.05
CA PRO A 139 -10.10 0.45 17.32
C PRO A 139 -9.08 0.18 18.44
N PHE A 140 -8.28 -0.88 18.34
CA PHE A 140 -7.30 -1.25 19.37
C PHE A 140 -5.86 -0.92 18.99
N LEU A 141 -5.59 -0.63 17.71
CA LEU A 141 -4.26 -0.30 17.24
C LEU A 141 -4.02 1.21 17.39
N ASP A 142 -3.03 1.57 18.21
CA ASP A 142 -2.62 2.96 18.38
C ASP A 142 -2.02 3.48 17.04
N PRO A 143 -2.55 4.58 16.45
CA PRO A 143 -2.02 5.14 15.22
C PRO A 143 -0.56 5.64 15.33
N ASP A 144 -0.07 5.91 16.55
CA ASP A 144 1.34 6.24 16.80
C ASP A 144 2.25 5.00 16.81
N VAL A 145 1.67 3.78 16.84
CA VAL A 145 2.38 2.49 16.79
C VAL A 145 2.41 1.91 15.38
N ALA A 146 1.28 1.90 14.68
CA ALA A 146 1.24 1.50 13.27
C ALA A 146 0.00 2.06 12.54
N HIS A 147 0.12 2.19 11.22
CA HIS A 147 -1.01 2.52 10.35
C HIS A 147 -1.58 1.23 9.74
N VAL A 148 -2.89 1.04 9.81
CA VAL A 148 -3.59 -0.10 9.20
C VAL A 148 -4.56 0.40 8.13
N THR A 149 -4.63 -0.32 7.01
CA THR A 149 -5.55 -0.06 5.90
C THR A 149 -5.85 -1.33 5.12
N PHE A 150 -6.61 -1.24 4.04
CA PHE A 150 -6.84 -2.33 3.09
C PHE A 150 -7.11 -1.79 1.68
N SER A 151 -6.76 -2.59 0.68
CA SER A 151 -6.93 -2.23 -0.74
C SER A 151 -7.73 -3.25 -1.54
N MET A 152 -8.38 -4.21 -0.88
CA MET A 152 -9.26 -5.22 -1.50
C MET A 152 -10.29 -5.72 -0.48
N ASN A 153 -11.25 -6.56 -0.89
CA ASN A 153 -12.34 -6.98 0.00
C ASN A 153 -12.05 -8.32 0.69
N GLU A 154 -11.19 -9.13 0.09
CA GLU A 154 -10.66 -10.38 0.61
C GLU A 154 -9.98 -10.11 1.95
N GLY A 155 -10.13 -11.01 2.93
CA GLY A 155 -9.67 -10.87 4.32
C GLY A 155 -8.17 -10.67 4.49
N LEU A 156 -7.67 -9.50 4.11
CA LEU A 156 -6.29 -9.07 4.19
C LEU A 156 -6.23 -7.61 4.62
N LEU A 157 -5.60 -7.37 5.76
CA LEU A 157 -5.20 -6.04 6.18
C LEU A 157 -3.74 -5.78 5.83
N GLU A 158 -3.45 -4.52 5.55
CA GLU A 158 -2.11 -4.02 5.29
C GLU A 158 -1.69 -3.11 6.45
N VAL A 159 -0.60 -3.45 7.11
CA VAL A 159 -0.04 -2.68 8.23
C VAL A 159 1.31 -2.08 7.80
N ALA A 160 1.49 -0.79 8.05
CA ALA A 160 2.70 -0.04 7.77
C ALA A 160 3.14 0.76 9.01
N ALA A 161 4.35 1.32 8.97
CA ALA A 161 4.84 2.17 10.05
C ALA A 161 3.92 3.39 10.26
N PRO A 162 3.91 4.01 11.47
CA PRO A 162 3.08 5.17 11.78
C PRO A 162 3.20 6.27 10.73
N GLY A 163 2.06 6.82 10.30
CA GLY A 163 1.99 7.90 9.32
C GLY A 163 2.36 7.50 7.88
N VAL A 164 2.76 6.24 7.62
CA VAL A 164 3.05 5.77 6.27
C VAL A 164 1.75 5.57 5.50
N THR A 165 1.53 6.47 4.54
CA THR A 165 0.38 6.49 3.62
C THR A 165 0.85 6.90 2.23
N LYS A 166 0.01 6.70 1.20
CA LYS A 166 0.32 7.22 -0.13
C LYS A 166 0.54 8.74 -0.13
N ALA A 167 -0.15 9.48 0.75
CA ALA A 167 0.07 10.91 0.97
C ALA A 167 1.51 11.20 1.42
N LEU A 168 2.07 10.44 2.36
CA LEU A 168 3.47 10.61 2.79
C LEU A 168 4.44 10.40 1.60
N GLY A 169 4.23 9.34 0.82
CA GLY A 169 5.09 9.05 -0.32
C GLY A 169 5.00 10.13 -1.41
N VAL A 170 3.79 10.56 -1.77
CA VAL A 170 3.59 11.60 -2.80
C VAL A 170 4.08 12.97 -2.32
N SER A 171 3.88 13.33 -1.05
CA SER A 171 4.40 14.59 -0.49
C SER A 171 5.93 14.62 -0.43
N THR A 172 6.56 13.48 -0.14
CA THR A 172 8.02 13.33 -0.21
C THR A 172 8.50 13.57 -1.64
N LEU A 173 7.82 12.98 -2.62
CA LEU A 173 8.16 13.16 -4.03
C LEU A 173 7.97 14.61 -4.48
N ALA A 174 6.83 15.24 -4.15
CA ALA A 174 6.57 16.65 -4.48
C ALA A 174 7.67 17.57 -3.91
N THR A 175 8.08 17.33 -2.66
CA THR A 175 9.19 18.06 -2.03
C THR A 175 10.51 17.88 -2.78
N MET A 176 10.85 16.66 -3.20
CA MET A 176 12.06 16.38 -3.97
C MET A 176 12.10 17.12 -5.32
N HIS A 177 10.94 17.27 -5.96
CA HIS A 177 10.81 17.96 -7.25
C HIS A 177 10.54 19.47 -7.11
N GLY A 178 10.40 19.99 -5.88
CA GLY A 178 10.09 21.41 -5.64
C GLY A 178 8.69 21.81 -6.12
N ILE A 179 7.73 20.88 -6.11
CA ILE A 179 6.34 21.07 -6.50
C ILE A 179 5.51 21.38 -5.26
N ASP A 180 4.72 22.45 -5.29
CA ASP A 180 3.83 22.79 -4.18
C ASP A 180 2.63 21.83 -4.12
N GLN A 181 2.13 21.54 -2.92
CA GLN A 181 0.95 20.69 -2.71
C GLN A 181 -0.24 21.13 -3.58
N SER A 182 -0.46 22.45 -3.73
CA SER A 182 -1.54 23.02 -4.53
C SER A 182 -1.42 22.76 -6.04
N GLU A 183 -0.25 22.33 -6.50
CA GLU A 183 0.03 21.99 -7.91
C GLU A 183 -0.12 20.48 -8.18
N VAL A 184 -0.44 19.67 -7.16
CA VAL A 184 -0.58 18.22 -7.29
C VAL A 184 -2.03 17.83 -7.56
N ILE A 185 -2.23 17.03 -8.60
CA ILE A 185 -3.46 16.29 -8.86
C ILE A 185 -3.25 14.80 -8.55
N ALA A 186 -4.14 14.19 -7.78
CA ALA A 186 -4.10 12.78 -7.42
C ALA A 186 -5.38 12.03 -7.81
N PHE A 187 -5.24 10.75 -8.15
CA PHE A 187 -6.35 9.87 -8.55
C PHE A 187 -6.34 8.60 -7.70
N GLY A 188 -7.51 8.12 -7.29
CA GLY A 188 -7.64 6.95 -6.41
C GLY A 188 -9.03 6.35 -6.38
N ASP A 189 -9.15 5.14 -5.85
CA ASP A 189 -10.42 4.39 -5.83
C ASP A 189 -10.66 3.54 -4.58
N MET A 190 -9.63 3.27 -3.79
CA MET A 190 -9.69 2.42 -2.60
C MET A 190 -9.32 3.18 -1.31
N PRO A 191 -9.64 2.63 -0.11
CA PRO A 191 -9.42 3.33 1.15
C PRO A 191 -7.99 3.79 1.40
N ASN A 192 -6.97 3.06 0.93
CA ASN A 192 -5.57 3.46 0.97
C ASN A 192 -5.20 4.66 0.08
N ASP A 193 -6.15 5.24 -0.65
CA ASP A 193 -6.00 6.48 -1.40
C ASP A 193 -6.55 7.71 -0.66
N ILE A 194 -7.36 7.52 0.39
CA ILE A 194 -8.12 8.60 1.04
C ILE A 194 -7.21 9.74 1.50
N GLU A 195 -6.13 9.41 2.20
CA GLU A 195 -5.18 10.41 2.71
C GLU A 195 -4.46 11.14 1.58
N MET A 196 -4.14 10.44 0.48
CA MET A 196 -3.50 11.05 -0.69
C MET A 196 -4.45 12.00 -1.41
N LEU A 197 -5.72 11.62 -1.59
CA LEU A 197 -6.73 12.46 -2.23
C LEU A 197 -7.03 13.70 -1.40
N ALA A 198 -7.17 13.54 -0.07
CA ALA A 198 -7.38 14.67 0.84
C ALA A 198 -6.16 15.60 0.96
N TRP A 199 -4.95 15.07 0.73
CA TRP A 199 -3.71 15.85 0.76
C TRP A 199 -3.43 16.58 -0.56
N ALA A 200 -3.80 16.04 -1.73
CA ALA A 200 -3.48 16.68 -3.00
C ALA A 200 -4.18 18.04 -3.16
N GLY A 201 -3.59 18.95 -3.94
CA GLY A 201 -4.24 20.21 -4.31
C GLY A 201 -5.55 20.01 -5.07
N ILE A 202 -5.64 18.90 -5.84
CA ILE A 202 -6.88 18.39 -6.43
C ILE A 202 -6.92 16.86 -6.27
N GLY A 203 -7.85 16.35 -5.45
CA GLY A 203 -8.15 14.93 -5.32
C GLY A 203 -9.28 14.48 -6.25
N VAL A 204 -9.06 13.42 -7.03
CA VAL A 204 -10.07 12.88 -7.96
C VAL A 204 -10.35 11.40 -7.65
N ALA A 205 -11.58 11.08 -7.24
CA ALA A 205 -12.02 9.71 -7.09
C ALA A 205 -12.45 9.12 -8.45
N MET A 206 -12.11 7.86 -8.70
CA MET A 206 -12.60 7.12 -9.86
C MET A 206 -14.10 6.85 -9.76
N GLY A 207 -14.80 6.70 -10.90
CA GLY A 207 -16.25 6.40 -10.90
C GLY A 207 -16.59 5.08 -10.18
N ASN A 208 -15.67 4.10 -10.25
CA ASN A 208 -15.74 2.81 -9.57
C ASN A 208 -15.20 2.82 -8.13
N ALA A 209 -14.84 4.00 -7.59
CA ALA A 209 -14.34 4.12 -6.22
C ALA A 209 -15.41 3.80 -5.17
N ARG A 210 -14.96 3.38 -3.98
CA ARG A 210 -15.84 3.24 -2.80
C ARG A 210 -16.39 4.62 -2.39
N ASP A 211 -17.56 4.62 -1.75
CA ASP A 211 -18.22 5.86 -1.34
C ASP A 211 -17.34 6.69 -0.38
N SER A 212 -16.66 6.04 0.56
CA SER A 212 -15.73 6.70 1.49
C SER A 212 -14.57 7.43 0.78
N VAL A 213 -14.19 7.00 -0.43
CA VAL A 213 -13.14 7.63 -1.24
C VAL A 213 -13.72 8.82 -2.02
N LYS A 214 -14.95 8.68 -2.53
CA LYS A 214 -15.67 9.77 -3.21
C LYS A 214 -15.99 10.92 -2.27
N ASP A 215 -16.29 10.62 -1.00
CA ASP A 215 -16.64 11.61 0.02
C ASP A 215 -15.50 12.58 0.36
N VAL A 216 -14.23 12.19 0.12
CA VAL A 216 -13.05 13.03 0.40
C VAL A 216 -12.45 13.69 -0.84
N ALA A 217 -12.90 13.31 -2.05
CA ALA A 217 -12.36 13.84 -3.29
C ALA A 217 -13.07 15.13 -3.73
N ASP A 218 -12.33 16.04 -4.36
CA ASP A 218 -12.89 17.27 -4.95
C ASP A 218 -13.77 16.98 -6.16
N PHE A 219 -13.41 15.94 -6.92
CA PHE A 219 -14.12 15.52 -8.13
C PHE A 219 -14.26 14.00 -8.20
N VAL A 220 -15.30 13.55 -8.90
CA VAL A 220 -15.46 12.16 -9.31
C VAL A 220 -15.38 12.10 -10.83
N THR A 221 -14.49 11.26 -11.37
CA THR A 221 -14.36 11.01 -12.81
C THR A 221 -15.11 9.74 -13.25
N GLY A 222 -15.02 9.37 -14.52
CA GLY A 222 -15.50 8.09 -15.04
C GLY A 222 -14.79 6.89 -14.41
N THR A 223 -15.26 5.68 -14.71
CA THR A 223 -14.62 4.45 -14.24
C THR A 223 -13.27 4.21 -14.91
N ASN A 224 -12.46 3.31 -14.34
CA ASN A 224 -11.23 2.83 -15.00
C ASN A 224 -11.49 2.25 -16.40
N ASN A 225 -12.58 1.50 -16.59
CA ASN A 225 -12.97 0.91 -17.88
C ASN A 225 -13.38 1.97 -18.93
N GLU A 226 -13.76 3.16 -18.49
CA GLU A 226 -14.11 4.29 -19.36
C GLU A 226 -12.93 5.25 -19.58
N GLY A 227 -11.75 4.92 -19.05
CA GLY A 227 -10.58 5.80 -19.13
C GLY A 227 -10.72 7.07 -18.31
N GLY A 228 -11.34 7.00 -17.12
CA GLY A 228 -11.64 8.18 -16.29
C GLY A 228 -10.45 9.11 -16.01
N ILE A 229 -9.23 8.56 -15.86
CA ILE A 229 -8.02 9.39 -15.74
C ILE A 229 -7.76 10.17 -17.03
N ALA A 230 -7.81 9.50 -18.19
CA ALA A 230 -7.57 10.14 -19.49
C ALA A 230 -8.58 11.28 -19.75
N GLN A 231 -9.85 11.09 -19.41
CA GLN A 231 -10.89 12.12 -19.58
C GLN A 231 -10.58 13.42 -18.80
N VAL A 232 -9.99 13.30 -17.60
CA VAL A 232 -9.59 14.47 -16.80
C VAL A 232 -8.36 15.13 -17.40
N LEU A 233 -7.35 14.33 -17.74
CA LEU A 233 -6.09 14.84 -18.30
C LEU A 233 -6.32 15.56 -19.64
N GLU A 234 -7.08 14.97 -20.56
CA GLU A 234 -7.42 15.57 -21.87
C GLU A 234 -8.25 16.86 -21.76
N ARG A 235 -9.00 17.02 -20.67
CA ARG A 235 -9.84 18.21 -20.44
C ARG A 235 -9.05 19.38 -19.87
N TRP A 236 -8.02 19.11 -19.08
CA TRP A 236 -7.30 20.12 -18.29
C TRP A 236 -5.93 20.50 -18.84
N PHE A 237 -5.32 19.65 -19.67
CA PHE A 237 -3.97 19.84 -20.23
C PHE A 237 -3.94 19.65 -21.75
#